data_AF-A0A2T4X7E9-F1
#
_entry.id   AF-A0A2T4X7E9-F1
#
_cell.length_a   1.000
_cell.length_b   1.000
_cell.length_c   1.000
_cell.angle_alpha   90.00
_cell.angle_beta   90.00
_cell.angle_gamma   90.00
#
_symmetry.space_group_name_H-M   'P 1'
#
loop_
_entity.id
_entity.type
_entity.pdbx_description
1 polymer ?
#
loop_
_entity_poly.entity_id
_entity_poly.type
_entity_poly.pdbx_seq_one_letter_code
_entity_poly.pdbx_strand_id
1 'polypeptide(L)'
;MRWGILELLKEIAADQASIVLPDLLVEIAQQGQGEAISQELEKAISVINSKNVLINAAIHAGGNVHVGDIIYHSEAAAGKATDDHPYNKQLTQHLISAIAPYVDNAKRLHDDQSWLEQAENLRKVQAFLCRNFAGEIAKQLRQLMAIGSDKNNTPDEKRDAYVHKCRDIVRRSFDLINFTLLSALWDVFQIAPRNLSREQKAVLRLRFDQPFEPSSSEQFALLQTLHGIFTEQQLTFPLPEVAQLQAELQPESSLQQCCVAIDQLDPKDPASGAAAEGLLSTFLGHVAFLVNYRMASIKRIQYHQQRLNEPQFVHRYIDLGIDNKANEDTEKINCIAVGEQTHAVLLYRGAGYQENTSLFPFVIDYNALTGEQGAKVCFYSATDLEDGSLEYRFLSDNSILRVEKTGIRKADTDLNELMMDPEKEKALHLDGVVHALQEARKCLLGDGLNFDNL
;
A
#
# COMPACT_ATOMS: atom_id res chain seq x y z
N MET A 1 -29.86 9.07 -34.80
CA MET A 1 -29.48 9.74 -33.54
C MET A 1 -28.38 8.97 -32.78
N ARG A 2 -28.59 7.71 -32.35
CA ARG A 2 -27.56 6.92 -31.64
C ARG A 2 -26.24 6.70 -32.40
N TRP A 3 -26.25 6.69 -33.73
CA TRP A 3 -25.02 6.50 -34.52
C TRP A 3 -24.14 7.76 -34.58
N GLY A 4 -24.73 8.96 -34.55
CA GLY A 4 -23.98 10.22 -34.59
C GLY A 4 -23.25 10.56 -33.29
N ILE A 5 -23.80 10.14 -32.13
CA ILE A 5 -23.17 10.38 -30.82
C ILE A 5 -21.86 9.59 -30.66
N LEU A 6 -21.76 8.41 -31.26
CA LEU A 6 -20.55 7.57 -31.23
C LEU A 6 -19.44 8.10 -32.13
N GLU A 7 -19.78 8.76 -33.24
CA GLU A 7 -18.79 9.50 -34.06
C GLU A 7 -18.31 10.77 -33.36
N LEU A 8 -19.22 11.49 -32.68
CA LEU A 8 -18.89 12.68 -31.90
C LEU A 8 -17.89 12.39 -30.76
N LEU A 9 -18.08 11.28 -30.05
CA LEU A 9 -17.16 10.86 -28.99
C LEU A 9 -15.78 10.44 -29.54
N LYS A 10 -15.70 9.99 -30.80
CA LYS A 10 -14.42 9.70 -31.46
C LYS A 10 -13.69 10.98 -31.88
N GLU A 11 -14.40 12.03 -32.30
CA GLU A 11 -13.79 13.31 -32.68
C GLU A 11 -13.37 14.14 -31.46
N ILE A 12 -14.13 14.10 -30.36
CA ILE A 12 -13.75 14.75 -29.08
C ILE A 12 -12.49 14.10 -28.48
N ALA A 13 -12.31 12.79 -28.66
CA ALA A 13 -11.11 12.08 -28.23
C ALA A 13 -9.85 12.40 -29.06
N ALA A 14 -9.98 13.08 -30.20
CA ALA A 14 -8.90 13.35 -31.16
C ALA A 14 -8.32 14.79 -31.11
N ASP A 15 -8.47 15.50 -29.98
CA ASP A 15 -7.78 16.77 -29.68
C ASP A 15 -8.22 18.02 -30.48
N GLN A 16 -9.42 18.02 -31.09
CA GLN A 16 -10.01 19.18 -31.79
C GLN A 16 -11.32 19.71 -31.17
N ALA A 17 -11.49 19.56 -29.85
CA ALA A 17 -12.74 19.92 -29.16
C ALA A 17 -13.11 21.42 -29.23
N SER A 18 -12.16 22.32 -29.49
CA SER A 18 -12.39 23.78 -29.39
C SER A 18 -13.08 24.41 -30.60
N ILE A 19 -13.13 23.74 -31.76
CA ILE A 19 -13.60 24.35 -33.01
C ILE A 19 -15.02 23.86 -33.38
N VAL A 20 -15.37 22.62 -33.03
CA VAL A 20 -16.62 21.99 -33.50
C VAL A 20 -17.82 22.28 -32.58
N LEU A 21 -17.57 22.53 -31.29
CA LEU A 21 -18.63 22.69 -30.28
C LEU A 21 -19.57 23.90 -30.49
N PRO A 22 -19.07 25.10 -30.87
CA PRO A 22 -19.92 26.27 -31.03
C PRO A 22 -20.88 26.17 -32.21
N ASP A 23 -20.44 25.62 -33.34
CA ASP A 23 -21.26 25.50 -34.55
C ASP A 23 -22.37 24.45 -34.38
N LEU A 24 -22.08 23.36 -33.66
CA LEU A 24 -23.06 22.32 -33.36
C LEU A 24 -24.15 22.81 -32.39
N LEU A 25 -23.81 23.66 -31.42
CA LEU A 25 -24.77 24.26 -30.49
C LEU A 25 -25.73 25.21 -31.22
N VAL A 26 -25.27 25.91 -32.26
CA VAL A 26 -26.11 26.76 -33.12
C VAL A 26 -27.06 25.89 -33.97
N GLU A 27 -26.60 24.76 -34.50
CA GLU A 27 -27.43 23.86 -35.29
C GLU A 27 -28.50 23.14 -34.45
N ILE A 28 -28.16 22.74 -33.22
CA ILE A 28 -29.09 22.14 -32.26
C ILE A 28 -30.15 23.14 -31.79
N ALA A 29 -29.78 24.41 -31.57
CA ALA A 29 -30.72 25.47 -31.24
C ALA A 29 -31.72 25.74 -32.37
N GLN A 30 -31.33 25.55 -33.63
CA GLN A 30 -32.21 25.72 -34.79
C GLN A 30 -33.17 24.55 -35.00
N GLN A 31 -32.86 23.35 -34.49
CA GLN A 31 -33.70 22.15 -34.67
C GLN A 31 -34.85 22.01 -33.64
N GLY A 32 -35.03 23.00 -32.75
CA GLY A 32 -36.21 23.08 -31.86
C GLY A 32 -36.30 21.99 -30.79
N GLN A 33 -35.23 21.23 -30.54
CA GLN A 33 -35.17 20.17 -29.52
C GLN A 33 -34.54 20.62 -28.19
N GLY A 34 -34.53 21.94 -27.92
CA GLY A 34 -33.85 22.53 -26.77
C GLY A 34 -34.32 21.97 -25.42
N GLU A 35 -35.61 21.65 -25.28
CA GLU A 35 -36.17 21.16 -24.01
C GLU A 35 -35.74 19.73 -23.67
N ALA A 36 -35.72 18.83 -24.66
CA ALA A 36 -35.32 17.43 -24.45
C ALA A 36 -33.81 17.29 -24.16
N ILE A 37 -33.00 18.12 -24.82
CA ILE A 37 -31.55 18.14 -24.62
C ILE A 37 -31.19 18.84 -23.30
N SER A 38 -31.92 19.89 -22.91
CA SER A 38 -31.74 20.52 -21.58
C SER A 38 -32.05 19.54 -20.45
N GLN A 39 -33.07 18.68 -20.61
CA GLN A 39 -33.38 17.64 -19.62
C GLN A 39 -32.32 16.54 -19.55
N GLU A 40 -31.75 16.10 -20.68
CA GLU A 40 -30.64 15.14 -20.66
C GLU A 40 -29.35 15.75 -20.10
N LEU A 41 -29.08 17.03 -20.38
CA LEU A 41 -27.93 17.76 -19.83
C LEU A 41 -28.07 17.97 -18.32
N GLU A 42 -29.25 18.34 -17.82
CA GLU A 42 -29.54 18.42 -16.38
C GLU A 42 -29.40 17.06 -15.71
N LYS A 43 -29.81 15.96 -16.38
CA LYS A 43 -29.62 14.60 -15.88
C LYS A 43 -28.15 14.22 -15.81
N ALA A 44 -27.35 14.59 -16.82
CA ALA A 44 -25.91 14.36 -16.83
C ALA A 44 -25.20 15.18 -15.74
N ILE A 45 -25.60 16.45 -15.53
CA ILE A 45 -25.10 17.31 -14.45
C ILE A 45 -25.50 16.76 -13.08
N SER A 46 -26.72 16.22 -12.92
CA SER A 46 -27.18 15.56 -11.70
C SER A 46 -26.38 14.29 -11.38
N VAL A 47 -25.96 13.52 -12.39
CA VAL A 47 -25.13 12.32 -12.20
C VAL A 47 -23.67 12.69 -11.90
N ILE A 48 -23.18 13.82 -12.41
CA ILE A 48 -21.85 14.35 -12.05
C ILE A 48 -21.85 14.91 -10.61
N ASN A 49 -22.96 15.55 -10.20
CA ASN A 49 -23.12 16.11 -8.85
C ASN A 49 -23.55 15.09 -7.78
N SER A 50 -23.86 13.84 -8.14
CA SER A 50 -24.23 12.79 -7.18
C SER A 50 -23.02 12.04 -6.58
N LYS A 51 -21.79 12.39 -6.95
CA LYS A 51 -20.59 12.03 -6.18
C LYS A 51 -20.35 13.08 -5.08
N ASN A 52 -20.91 12.80 -3.91
CA ASN A 52 -20.57 13.35 -2.59
C ASN A 52 -20.42 14.88 -2.46
N VAL A 53 -21.55 15.60 -2.31
CA VAL A 53 -21.64 16.73 -1.36
C VAL A 53 -23.04 16.72 -0.74
N LEU A 54 -23.13 16.46 0.56
CA LEU A 54 -24.33 16.73 1.36
C LEU A 54 -24.49 18.26 1.47
N ILE A 55 -25.50 18.82 0.79
CA ILE A 55 -25.96 20.20 1.02
C ILE A 55 -27.31 20.12 1.74
N ASN A 56 -27.40 20.76 2.91
CA ASN A 56 -28.57 20.93 3.78
C ASN A 56 -28.93 19.80 4.77
N ALA A 57 -27.96 19.28 5.51
CA ALA A 57 -28.23 18.70 6.83
C ALA A 57 -27.66 19.61 7.92
N ALA A 58 -28.52 20.16 8.77
CA ALA A 58 -28.10 20.91 9.95
C ALA A 58 -27.49 19.92 10.97
N ILE A 59 -26.17 20.01 11.18
CA ILE A 59 -25.46 19.28 12.22
C ILE A 59 -25.09 20.26 13.32
N HIS A 60 -25.66 20.07 14.51
CA HIS A 60 -25.19 20.70 15.73
C HIS A 60 -24.06 19.85 16.33
N ALA A 61 -22.82 20.28 16.18
CA ALA A 61 -21.71 19.82 17.01
C ALA A 61 -20.60 20.90 17.02
N GLY A 62 -20.15 21.26 18.22
CA GLY A 62 -19.20 22.34 18.47
C GLY A 62 -17.81 22.06 17.89
N GLY A 63 -17.32 23.01 17.10
CA GLY A 63 -15.97 23.08 16.55
C GLY A 63 -15.88 24.31 15.66
N ASN A 64 -14.84 25.13 15.83
CA ASN A 64 -14.72 26.42 15.15
C ASN A 64 -14.73 26.28 13.62
N VAL A 65 -15.76 26.85 12.98
CA VAL A 65 -15.80 27.04 11.53
C VAL A 65 -15.17 28.40 11.22
N HIS A 66 -14.13 28.40 10.39
CA HIS A 66 -13.61 29.62 9.76
C HIS A 66 -14.44 29.95 8.52
N VAL A 67 -15.10 31.10 8.53
CA VAL A 67 -15.69 31.76 7.36
C VAL A 67 -15.20 33.21 7.38
N GLY A 68 -14.50 33.65 6.34
CA GLY A 68 -14.23 35.06 6.10
C GLY A 68 -12.84 35.34 5.50
N ASP A 69 -12.84 35.78 4.25
CA ASP A 69 -11.73 36.48 3.59
C ASP A 69 -11.40 37.78 4.33
N ILE A 70 -10.47 37.73 5.29
CA ILE A 70 -9.69 38.88 5.74
C ILE A 70 -8.28 38.39 6.08
N ILE A 71 -7.32 38.66 5.19
CA ILE A 71 -5.90 38.51 5.51
C ILE A 71 -5.52 39.68 6.43
N TYR A 72 -5.40 39.39 7.73
CA TYR A 72 -4.67 40.26 8.65
C TYR A 72 -3.17 40.00 8.45
N HIS A 73 -2.46 40.94 7.84
CA HIS A 73 -1.00 41.00 7.98
C HIS A 73 -0.69 41.44 9.41
N SER A 74 -0.51 40.47 10.31
CA SER A 74 0.20 40.74 11.55
C SER A 74 1.70 40.71 11.25
N GLU A 75 2.32 41.88 11.27
CA GLU A 75 3.77 41.99 11.38
C GLU A 75 4.17 41.53 12.78
N ALA A 76 4.26 40.22 12.96
CA ALA A 76 4.94 39.63 14.10
C ALA A 76 6.44 39.61 13.80
N ALA A 77 7.16 40.52 14.46
CA ALA A 77 8.60 40.45 14.64
C ALA A 77 8.95 39.15 15.39
N ALA A 78 9.45 38.16 14.66
CA ALA A 78 10.24 37.05 15.17
C ALA A 78 11.14 36.59 14.03
N GLY A 79 12.45 36.50 14.27
CA GLY A 79 13.38 35.96 13.29
C GLY A 79 12.90 34.58 12.86
N LYS A 80 12.32 34.47 11.67
CA LYS A 80 11.99 33.19 11.05
C LYS A 80 13.31 32.46 10.87
N ALA A 81 13.53 31.43 11.69
CA ALA A 81 14.46 30.37 11.33
C ALA A 81 13.96 29.83 9.99
N THR A 82 14.64 30.21 8.91
CA THR A 82 14.45 29.55 7.62
C THR A 82 14.98 28.14 7.81
N ASP A 83 14.08 27.16 7.86
CA ASP A 83 14.46 25.75 7.77
C ASP A 83 15.05 25.52 6.38
N ASP A 84 16.35 25.79 6.25
CA ASP A 84 17.14 25.62 5.02
C ASP A 84 17.59 24.16 4.87
N HIS A 85 16.93 23.22 5.55
CA HIS A 85 17.26 21.80 5.47
C HIS A 85 17.00 21.29 4.03
N PRO A 86 18.03 20.81 3.31
CA PRO A 86 17.87 20.31 1.95
C PRO A 86 17.33 18.88 1.99
N TYR A 87 16.02 18.75 2.22
CA TYR A 87 15.30 17.47 2.27
C TYR A 87 15.65 16.56 1.09
N ASN A 88 15.65 15.26 1.37
CA ASN A 88 15.93 14.14 0.49
C ASN A 88 17.39 14.01 0.02
N LYS A 89 18.25 15.02 0.18
CA LYS A 89 19.61 14.96 -0.38
C LYS A 89 20.46 13.91 0.35
N GLN A 90 20.47 13.94 1.68
CA GLN A 90 21.24 13.01 2.49
C GLN A 90 20.64 11.60 2.41
N LEU A 91 19.30 11.51 2.45
CA LEU A 91 18.58 10.25 2.24
C LEU A 91 18.97 9.59 0.92
N THR A 92 18.93 10.34 -0.19
CA THR A 92 19.24 9.80 -1.52
C THR A 92 20.67 9.26 -1.57
N GLN A 93 21.65 9.99 -1.02
CA GLN A 93 23.05 9.58 -0.98
C GLN A 93 23.27 8.29 -0.17
N HIS A 94 22.68 8.22 1.02
CA HIS A 94 22.77 7.05 1.87
C HIS A 94 22.11 5.83 1.23
N LEU A 95 20.91 5.99 0.66
CA LEU A 95 20.20 4.89 0.00
C LEU A 95 20.95 4.34 -1.20
N ILE A 96 21.52 5.21 -2.05
CA ILE A 96 22.35 4.76 -3.20
C ILE A 96 23.52 3.92 -2.71
N SER A 97 24.18 4.35 -1.64
CA SER A 97 25.30 3.61 -1.04
C SER A 97 24.85 2.27 -0.45
N ALA A 98 23.70 2.25 0.24
CA ALA A 98 23.16 1.05 0.86
C ALA A 98 22.70 0.00 -0.17
N ILE A 99 22.17 0.43 -1.33
CA ILE A 99 21.63 -0.48 -2.34
C ILE A 99 22.66 -0.88 -3.41
N ALA A 100 23.83 -0.23 -3.45
CA ALA A 100 24.91 -0.52 -4.39
C ALA A 100 25.36 -2.00 -4.42
N PRO A 101 25.36 -2.77 -3.30
CA PRO A 101 25.65 -4.20 -3.34
C PRO A 101 24.63 -5.05 -4.09
N TYR A 102 23.40 -4.54 -4.28
CA TYR A 102 22.28 -5.29 -4.86
C TYR A 102 21.96 -4.87 -6.30
N VAL A 103 22.27 -3.63 -6.69
CA VAL A 103 21.88 -3.07 -7.99
C VAL A 103 23.08 -2.44 -8.71
N ASP A 104 23.48 -3.01 -9.85
CA ASP A 104 24.64 -2.55 -10.64
C ASP A 104 24.60 -1.06 -11.01
N ASN A 105 23.41 -0.56 -11.38
CA ASN A 105 23.24 0.86 -11.69
C ASN A 105 23.42 1.75 -10.47
N ALA A 106 23.04 1.27 -9.27
CA ALA A 106 23.27 2.02 -8.04
C ALA A 106 24.76 2.06 -7.67
N LYS A 107 25.52 0.98 -7.94
CA LYS A 107 26.97 0.97 -7.79
C LYS A 107 27.64 2.07 -8.63
N ARG A 108 27.24 2.23 -9.89
CA ARG A 108 27.75 3.32 -10.75
C ARG A 108 27.43 4.71 -10.19
N LEU A 109 26.22 4.89 -9.66
CA LEU A 109 25.80 6.15 -9.02
C LEU A 109 26.49 6.38 -7.67
N HIS A 110 26.92 5.33 -6.97
CA HIS A 110 27.70 5.45 -5.75
C HIS A 110 29.13 5.91 -6.06
N ASP A 111 29.74 5.35 -7.11
CA ASP A 111 31.10 5.67 -7.55
C ASP A 111 31.21 7.10 -8.13
N ASP A 112 30.17 7.58 -8.81
CA ASP A 112 30.07 8.96 -9.34
C ASP A 112 28.95 9.74 -8.66
N GLN A 113 29.32 10.63 -7.74
CA GLN A 113 28.38 11.48 -6.99
C GLN A 113 28.12 12.86 -7.61
N SER A 114 28.54 13.10 -8.86
CA SER A 114 28.31 14.37 -9.56
C SER A 114 26.82 14.76 -9.68
N TRP A 115 25.92 13.77 -9.58
CA TRP A 115 24.48 13.98 -9.57
C TRP A 115 23.96 14.74 -8.33
N LEU A 116 24.73 14.84 -7.24
CA LEU A 116 24.36 15.62 -6.04
C LEU A 116 24.40 17.13 -6.26
N GLU A 117 25.14 17.60 -7.27
CA GLU A 117 25.35 19.03 -7.54
C GLU A 117 24.21 19.64 -8.35
N GLN A 118 23.52 18.84 -9.16
CA GLN A 118 22.47 19.29 -10.06
C GLN A 118 21.10 18.76 -9.63
N ALA A 119 20.17 19.66 -9.32
CA ALA A 119 18.83 19.30 -8.85
C ALA A 119 18.05 18.37 -9.82
N GLU A 120 18.27 18.50 -11.13
CA GLU A 120 17.66 17.62 -12.13
C GLU A 120 18.20 16.19 -12.04
N ASN A 121 19.51 16.03 -11.86
CA ASN A 121 20.13 14.71 -11.72
C ASN A 121 19.74 14.06 -10.40
N LEU A 122 19.70 14.84 -9.31
CA LEU A 122 19.18 14.38 -8.02
C LEU A 122 17.76 13.81 -8.16
N ARG A 123 16.85 14.51 -8.87
CA ARG A 123 15.48 14.00 -9.12
C ARG A 123 15.47 12.71 -9.94
N LYS A 124 16.35 12.57 -10.94
CA LYS A 124 16.48 11.32 -11.72
C LYS A 124 16.94 10.16 -10.84
N VAL A 125 17.89 10.40 -9.93
CA VAL A 125 18.39 9.40 -8.97
C VAL A 125 17.31 9.05 -7.93
N GLN A 126 16.55 10.02 -7.44
CA GLN A 126 15.40 9.78 -6.56
C GLN A 126 14.33 8.93 -7.26
N ALA A 127 14.00 9.23 -8.52
CA ALA A 127 13.08 8.42 -9.31
C ALA A 127 13.62 7.00 -9.54
N PHE A 128 14.93 6.84 -9.73
CA PHE A 128 15.58 5.53 -9.79
C PHE A 128 15.41 4.76 -8.47
N LEU A 129 15.68 5.37 -7.30
CA LEU A 129 15.45 4.72 -6.00
C LEU A 129 14.00 4.26 -5.84
N CYS A 130 13.04 5.15 -6.12
CA CYS A 130 11.61 4.87 -6.02
C CYS A 130 11.13 3.78 -6.99
N ARG A 131 11.90 3.37 -7.99
CA ARG A 131 11.56 2.27 -8.92
C ARG A 131 12.17 0.94 -8.52
N ASN A 132 13.19 0.93 -7.66
CA ASN A 132 13.91 -0.28 -7.29
C ASN A 132 13.41 -0.88 -5.97
N PHE A 133 12.86 -0.09 -5.05
CA PHE A 133 12.27 -0.64 -3.82
C PHE A 133 10.98 -1.44 -4.10
N ALA A 134 10.75 -2.49 -3.30
CA ALA A 134 9.62 -3.39 -3.46
C ALA A 134 8.26 -2.70 -3.30
N GLY A 135 7.41 -2.86 -4.33
CA GLY A 135 5.96 -2.63 -4.27
C GLY A 135 5.56 -1.27 -3.71
N GLU A 136 4.84 -1.30 -2.60
CA GLU A 136 4.23 -0.10 -2.03
C GLU A 136 5.23 0.79 -1.26
N ILE A 137 6.38 0.25 -0.83
CA ILE A 137 7.45 1.05 -0.20
C ILE A 137 8.00 2.07 -1.20
N ALA A 138 8.13 1.67 -2.47
CA ALA A 138 8.49 2.57 -3.57
C ALA A 138 7.52 3.75 -3.72
N LYS A 139 6.21 3.53 -3.54
CA LYS A 139 5.20 4.61 -3.55
C LYS A 139 5.35 5.53 -2.33
N GLN A 140 5.59 4.98 -1.15
CA GLN A 140 5.82 5.77 0.07
C GLN A 140 7.04 6.68 -0.07
N LEU A 141 8.14 6.15 -0.60
CA LEU A 141 9.36 6.92 -0.86
C LEU A 141 9.09 8.05 -1.86
N ARG A 142 8.34 7.79 -2.94
CA ARG A 142 7.98 8.84 -3.90
C ARG A 142 7.22 9.98 -3.24
N GLN A 143 6.25 9.65 -2.38
CA GLN A 143 5.48 10.65 -1.64
C GLN A 143 6.38 11.45 -0.69
N LEU A 144 7.31 10.80 0.02
CA LEU A 144 8.31 11.51 0.84
C LEU A 144 9.17 12.47 0.00
N MET A 145 9.66 12.01 -1.15
CA MET A 145 10.48 12.82 -2.06
C MET A 145 9.69 14.03 -2.59
N ALA A 146 8.40 13.85 -2.85
CA ALA A 146 7.49 14.92 -3.25
C ALA A 146 7.28 15.93 -2.12
N ILE A 147 7.05 15.51 -0.88
CA ILE A 147 6.95 16.39 0.30
C ILE A 147 8.21 17.25 0.40
N GLY A 148 9.40 16.63 0.36
CA GLY A 148 10.67 17.35 0.46
C GLY A 148 10.93 18.31 -0.72
N SER A 149 10.27 18.12 -1.86
CA SER A 149 10.37 19.00 -3.04
C SER A 149 9.26 20.05 -3.14
N ASP A 150 8.23 19.95 -2.30
CA ASP A 150 7.09 20.88 -2.33
C ASP A 150 7.52 22.27 -1.88
N LYS A 151 7.10 23.27 -2.67
CA LYS A 151 7.36 24.70 -2.46
C LYS A 151 6.13 25.43 -1.92
N ASN A 152 4.97 24.79 -1.93
CA ASN A 152 3.70 25.38 -1.53
C ASN A 152 3.46 25.26 -0.03
N ASN A 153 4.00 24.23 0.61
CA ASN A 153 3.87 24.02 2.06
C ASN A 153 4.75 25.00 2.84
N THR A 154 4.24 25.46 3.99
CA THR A 154 5.09 26.17 4.95
C THR A 154 6.19 25.23 5.49
N PRO A 155 7.30 25.78 6.01
CA PRO A 155 8.35 24.96 6.60
C PRO A 155 7.83 24.00 7.70
N ASP A 156 6.90 24.47 8.53
CA ASP A 156 6.33 23.66 9.62
C ASP A 156 5.43 22.54 9.11
N GLU A 157 4.53 22.81 8.16
CA GLU A 157 3.70 21.78 7.52
C GLU A 157 4.53 20.73 6.78
N LYS A 158 5.57 21.19 6.07
CA LYS A 158 6.50 20.32 5.37
C LYS A 158 7.26 19.42 6.34
N ARG A 159 7.78 19.98 7.44
CA ARG A 159 8.47 19.22 8.49
C ARG A 159 7.54 18.18 9.11
N ASP A 160 6.34 18.58 9.49
CA ASP A 160 5.34 17.70 10.10
C ASP A 160 4.99 16.52 9.17
N ALA A 161 4.65 16.82 7.91
CA ALA A 161 4.35 15.80 6.91
C ALA A 161 5.54 14.87 6.64
N TYR A 162 6.77 15.41 6.61
CA TYR A 162 7.98 14.63 6.36
C TYR A 162 8.29 13.68 7.52
N VAL A 163 8.21 14.15 8.77
CA VAL A 163 8.43 13.33 9.97
C VAL A 163 7.41 12.20 10.04
N HIS A 164 6.12 12.50 9.82
CA HIS A 164 5.07 11.47 9.76
C HIS A 164 5.34 10.45 8.65
N LYS A 165 5.73 10.92 7.46
CA LYS A 165 5.98 10.02 6.34
C LYS A 165 7.20 9.12 6.55
N CYS A 166 8.25 9.62 7.20
CA CYS A 166 9.40 8.80 7.59
C CYS A 166 8.97 7.66 8.54
N ARG A 167 8.14 7.95 9.55
CA ARG A 167 7.60 6.94 10.47
C ARG A 167 6.78 5.89 9.74
N ASP A 168 5.89 6.33 8.85
CA ASP A 168 5.07 5.42 8.07
C ASP A 168 5.94 4.49 7.23
N ILE A 169 6.98 4.99 6.55
CA ILE A 169 7.89 4.15 5.76
C ILE A 169 8.56 3.08 6.63
N VAL A 170 9.02 3.44 7.83
CA VAL A 170 9.61 2.47 8.78
C VAL A 170 8.59 1.38 9.13
N ARG A 171 7.38 1.77 9.55
CA ARG A 171 6.32 0.82 9.94
C ARG A 171 5.91 -0.10 8.79
N ARG A 172 5.73 0.44 7.58
CA ARG A 172 5.33 -0.35 6.41
C ARG A 172 6.41 -1.28 5.91
N SER A 173 7.67 -0.88 6.04
CA SER A 173 8.79 -1.76 5.75
C SER A 173 8.85 -2.93 6.74
N PHE A 174 8.61 -2.67 8.03
CA PHE A 174 8.46 -3.74 9.01
C PHE A 174 7.26 -4.62 8.75
N ASP A 175 6.07 -4.07 8.47
CA ASP A 175 4.90 -4.87 8.14
C ASP A 175 5.20 -5.81 6.97
N LEU A 176 5.84 -5.33 5.90
CA LEU A 176 6.20 -6.16 4.76
C LEU A 176 7.08 -7.34 5.18
N ILE A 177 8.13 -7.09 5.96
CA ILE A 177 9.05 -8.14 6.43
C ILE A 177 8.33 -9.10 7.39
N ASN A 178 7.65 -8.57 8.40
CA ASN A 178 6.94 -9.35 9.43
C ASN A 178 5.82 -10.19 8.84
N PHE A 179 5.05 -9.66 7.90
CA PHE A 179 4.01 -10.41 7.20
C PHE A 179 4.57 -11.48 6.28
N THR A 180 5.70 -11.22 5.62
CA THR A 180 6.38 -12.25 4.84
C THR A 180 6.81 -13.42 5.74
N LEU A 181 7.37 -13.13 6.92
CA LEU A 181 7.75 -14.15 7.89
C LEU A 181 6.53 -14.86 8.50
N LEU A 182 5.45 -14.14 8.83
CA LEU A 182 4.22 -14.71 9.38
C LEU A 182 3.53 -15.64 8.37
N SER A 183 3.41 -15.24 7.10
CA SER A 183 2.89 -16.09 6.03
C SER A 183 3.69 -17.37 5.89
N ALA A 184 5.02 -17.27 5.75
CA ALA A 184 5.87 -18.44 5.62
C ALA A 184 5.83 -19.35 6.86
N LEU A 185 5.74 -18.76 8.06
CA LEU A 185 5.59 -19.52 9.30
C LEU A 185 4.26 -20.27 9.34
N TRP A 186 3.17 -19.61 8.93
CA TRP A 186 1.84 -20.21 8.86
C TRP A 186 1.81 -21.39 7.89
N ASP A 187 2.37 -21.23 6.68
CA ASP A 187 2.45 -22.31 5.68
C ASP A 187 3.19 -23.54 6.22
N VAL A 188 4.33 -23.33 6.89
CA VAL A 188 5.09 -24.41 7.52
C VAL A 188 4.28 -25.10 8.62
N PHE A 189 3.58 -24.33 9.46
CA PHE A 189 2.83 -24.86 10.60
C PHE A 189 1.55 -25.59 10.19
N GLN A 190 0.95 -25.23 9.06
CA GLN A 190 -0.16 -25.97 8.47
C GLN A 190 0.26 -27.40 8.07
N ILE A 191 1.48 -27.55 7.54
CA ILE A 191 2.00 -28.86 7.11
C ILE A 191 2.53 -29.66 8.30
N ALA A 192 3.28 -29.00 9.18
CA ALA A 192 3.93 -29.62 10.32
C ALA A 192 3.79 -28.70 11.55
N PRO A 193 2.74 -28.87 12.37
CA PRO A 193 2.53 -28.06 13.57
C PRO A 193 3.73 -28.16 14.53
N ARG A 194 4.16 -27.02 15.06
CA ARG A 194 5.26 -26.92 16.02
C ARG A 194 4.84 -26.15 17.25
N ASN A 195 5.55 -26.38 18.36
CA ASN A 195 5.30 -25.68 19.61
C ASN A 195 6.11 -24.39 19.67
N LEU A 196 5.42 -23.29 19.98
CA LEU A 196 6.04 -22.02 20.32
C LEU A 196 6.13 -21.87 21.84
N SER A 197 7.15 -21.15 22.31
CA SER A 197 7.28 -20.78 23.72
C SER A 197 6.14 -19.85 24.15
N ARG A 198 5.94 -19.70 25.47
CA ARG A 198 4.89 -18.82 26.00
C ARG A 198 5.14 -17.37 25.60
N GLU A 199 6.41 -16.96 25.60
CA GLU A 199 6.87 -15.62 25.26
C GLU A 199 6.65 -15.34 23.76
N GLN A 200 7.00 -16.30 22.89
CA GLN A 200 6.73 -16.21 21.45
C GLN A 200 5.23 -16.07 21.17
N LYS A 201 4.40 -16.91 21.79
CA LYS A 201 2.94 -16.83 21.65
C LYS A 201 2.37 -15.50 22.15
N ALA A 202 2.95 -14.91 23.20
CA ALA A 202 2.48 -13.64 23.74
C ALA A 202 2.66 -12.49 22.73
N VAL A 203 3.82 -12.42 22.07
CA VAL A 203 4.09 -11.39 21.04
C VAL A 203 3.23 -11.61 19.79
N LEU A 204 3.09 -12.86 19.33
CA LEU A 204 2.22 -13.17 18.20
C LEU A 204 0.76 -12.84 18.51
N ARG A 205 0.28 -13.20 19.71
CA ARG A 205 -1.09 -12.88 20.15
C ARG A 205 -1.32 -11.38 20.17
N LEU A 206 -0.37 -10.61 20.70
CA LEU A 206 -0.44 -9.15 20.66
C LEU A 206 -0.61 -8.64 19.23
N ARG A 207 0.13 -9.18 18.25
CA ARG A 207 0.01 -8.73 16.85
C ARG A 207 -1.36 -9.00 16.22
N PHE A 208 -1.98 -10.15 16.53
CA PHE A 208 -3.29 -10.53 16.00
C PHE A 208 -4.47 -9.87 16.72
N ASP A 209 -4.30 -9.52 17.99
CA ASP A 209 -5.39 -9.06 18.86
C ASP A 209 -5.30 -7.56 19.18
N GLN A 210 -4.33 -6.83 18.62
CA GLN A 210 -4.16 -5.42 18.94
C GLN A 210 -5.28 -4.55 18.34
N PRO A 211 -5.84 -3.62 19.13
CA PRO A 211 -6.85 -2.67 18.68
C PRO A 211 -6.29 -1.48 17.90
N PHE A 212 -4.98 -1.28 17.93
CA PHE A 212 -4.33 -0.12 17.33
C PHE A 212 -3.19 -0.55 16.43
N GLU A 213 -2.81 0.35 15.53
CA GLU A 213 -1.60 0.18 14.74
C GLU A 213 -0.36 0.12 15.67
N PRO A 214 0.56 -0.83 15.45
CA PRO A 214 1.72 -0.99 16.31
C PRO A 214 2.75 0.10 16.03
N SER A 215 3.43 0.51 17.08
CA SER A 215 4.63 1.36 17.01
C SER A 215 5.78 0.67 16.27
N SER A 216 6.80 1.44 15.88
CA SER A 216 8.00 0.89 15.24
C SER A 216 8.75 -0.05 16.20
N SER A 217 8.70 0.26 17.50
CA SER A 217 9.28 -0.58 18.56
C SER A 217 8.56 -1.92 18.73
N GLU A 218 7.22 -1.94 18.67
CA GLU A 218 6.44 -3.19 18.72
C GLU A 218 6.66 -4.04 17.47
N GLN A 219 6.76 -3.41 16.29
CA GLN A 219 7.11 -4.08 15.04
C GLN A 219 8.51 -4.70 15.08
N PHE A 220 9.48 -4.01 15.68
CA PHE A 220 10.82 -4.55 15.90
C PHE A 220 10.81 -5.75 16.85
N ALA A 221 10.04 -5.70 17.95
CA ALA A 221 9.89 -6.83 18.86
C ALA A 221 9.24 -8.06 18.19
N LEU A 222 8.28 -7.83 17.29
CA LEU A 222 7.71 -8.88 16.46
C LEU A 222 8.76 -9.49 15.51
N LEU A 223 9.56 -8.66 14.83
CA LEU A 223 10.64 -9.13 13.97
C LEU A 223 11.66 -9.98 14.74
N GLN A 224 12.10 -9.51 15.91
CA GLN A 224 12.99 -10.27 16.80
C GLN A 224 12.41 -11.63 17.15
N THR A 225 11.12 -11.67 17.50
CA THR A 225 10.42 -12.90 17.87
C THR A 225 10.34 -13.88 16.69
N LEU A 226 9.93 -13.38 15.51
CA LEU A 226 9.85 -14.19 14.30
C LEU A 226 11.24 -14.72 13.90
N HIS A 227 12.26 -13.87 13.92
CA HIS A 227 13.64 -14.29 13.64
C HIS A 227 14.10 -15.40 14.61
N GLY A 228 13.81 -15.24 15.91
CA GLY A 228 14.08 -16.25 16.93
C GLY A 228 13.40 -17.59 16.62
N ILE A 229 12.10 -17.57 16.28
CA ILE A 229 11.34 -18.77 15.91
C ILE A 229 11.99 -19.48 14.70
N PHE A 230 12.30 -18.75 13.63
CA PHE A 230 12.91 -19.35 12.44
C PHE A 230 14.28 -19.96 12.76
N THR A 231 15.08 -19.28 13.58
CA THR A 231 16.42 -19.76 13.97
C THR A 231 16.36 -21.00 14.86
N GLU A 232 15.58 -20.95 15.94
CA GLU A 232 15.42 -22.05 16.92
C GLU A 232 14.85 -23.31 16.26
N GLN A 233 13.91 -23.12 15.33
CA GLN A 233 13.22 -24.22 14.64
C GLN A 233 13.89 -24.62 13.32
N GLN A 234 15.02 -24.01 12.95
CA GLN A 234 15.77 -24.28 11.71
C GLN A 234 14.89 -24.17 10.46
N LEU A 235 14.03 -23.16 10.42
CA LEU A 235 13.19 -22.87 9.27
C LEU A 235 13.97 -22.09 8.22
N THR A 236 13.60 -22.29 6.95
CA THR A 236 14.16 -21.49 5.86
C THR A 236 13.53 -20.11 5.87
N PHE A 237 14.33 -19.05 5.93
CA PHE A 237 13.82 -17.69 5.85
C PHE A 237 13.31 -17.40 4.43
N PRO A 238 12.07 -16.87 4.26
CA PRO A 238 11.57 -16.44 2.95
C PRO A 238 12.34 -15.24 2.40
N LEU A 239 13.04 -14.50 3.27
CA LEU A 239 13.94 -13.40 2.96
C LEU A 239 15.33 -13.77 3.50
N PRO A 240 16.23 -14.37 2.69
CA PRO A 240 17.52 -14.87 3.18
C PRO A 240 18.38 -13.79 3.87
N GLU A 241 18.26 -12.54 3.47
CA GLU A 241 18.97 -11.41 4.07
C GLU A 241 18.51 -11.11 5.50
N VAL A 242 17.27 -11.45 5.88
CA VAL A 242 16.77 -11.29 7.25
C VAL A 242 17.54 -12.17 8.23
N ALA A 243 17.99 -13.36 7.81
CA ALA A 243 18.82 -14.23 8.64
C ALA A 243 20.17 -13.60 9.04
N GLN A 244 20.61 -12.57 8.30
CA GLN A 244 21.86 -11.85 8.57
C GLN A 244 21.66 -10.69 9.56
N LEU A 245 20.42 -10.37 9.93
CA LEU A 245 20.10 -9.27 10.83
C LEU A 245 20.27 -9.62 12.32
N GLN A 246 20.70 -10.84 12.68
CA GLN A 246 20.81 -11.29 14.08
C GLN A 246 21.53 -10.29 15.01
N ALA A 247 22.60 -9.65 14.53
CA ALA A 247 23.34 -8.63 15.29
C ALA A 247 22.52 -7.33 15.47
N GLU A 248 21.81 -6.91 14.42
CA GLU A 248 20.92 -5.73 14.43
C GLU A 248 19.60 -5.98 15.16
N LEU A 249 19.32 -7.22 15.52
CA LEU A 249 18.19 -7.63 16.34
C LEU A 249 18.57 -7.78 17.82
N GLN A 250 19.78 -7.40 18.23
CA GLN A 250 20.15 -7.38 19.64
C GLN A 250 19.66 -6.10 20.34
N PRO A 251 19.51 -6.12 21.68
CA PRO A 251 19.31 -4.90 22.46
C PRO A 251 20.43 -3.89 22.20
N GLU A 252 20.09 -2.60 22.18
CA GLU A 252 20.99 -1.47 21.91
C GLU A 252 21.65 -1.48 20.52
N SER A 253 21.13 -2.30 19.59
CA SER A 253 21.52 -2.25 18.18
C SER A 253 21.15 -0.93 17.54
N SER A 254 21.84 -0.59 16.45
CA SER A 254 21.56 0.61 15.68
C SER A 254 20.13 0.63 15.12
N LEU A 255 19.62 -0.54 14.70
CA LEU A 255 18.25 -0.70 14.26
C LEU A 255 17.22 -0.47 15.39
N GLN A 256 17.42 -1.03 16.58
CA GLN A 256 16.51 -0.81 17.71
C GLN A 256 16.49 0.67 18.13
N GLN A 257 17.68 1.28 18.28
CA GLN A 257 17.81 2.69 18.65
C GLN A 257 17.12 3.59 17.62
N CYS A 258 17.23 3.25 16.33
CA CYS A 258 16.50 3.94 15.27
C CYS A 258 14.97 3.87 15.45
N CYS A 259 14.44 2.70 15.80
CA CYS A 259 12.99 2.50 16.00
C CYS A 259 12.46 3.31 17.19
N VAL A 260 13.20 3.31 18.30
CA VAL A 260 12.84 4.10 19.49
C VAL A 260 12.91 5.59 19.19
N ALA A 261 14.00 6.04 18.55
CA ALA A 261 14.21 7.46 18.26
C ALA A 261 13.16 8.00 17.28
N ILE A 262 12.79 7.26 16.23
CA ILE A 262 11.82 7.73 15.25
C ILE A 262 10.41 7.85 15.84
N ASP A 263 10.02 6.91 16.72
CA ASP A 263 8.74 6.99 17.44
C ASP A 263 8.70 8.19 18.42
N GLN A 264 9.85 8.61 18.94
CA GLN A 264 9.96 9.71 19.92
C GLN A 264 10.09 11.12 19.33
N LEU A 265 10.30 11.28 18.01
CA LEU A 265 10.42 12.61 17.40
C LEU A 265 9.20 13.52 17.67
N ASP A 266 9.42 14.77 18.04
CA ASP A 266 8.34 15.75 18.06
C ASP A 266 8.31 16.48 16.72
N PRO A 267 7.28 16.33 15.86
CA PRO A 267 7.21 17.06 14.59
C PRO A 267 7.22 18.59 14.77
N LYS A 268 6.94 19.09 15.98
CA LYS A 268 7.02 20.53 16.31
C LYS A 268 8.44 21.00 16.57
N ASP A 269 9.40 20.12 16.86
CA ASP A 269 10.80 20.47 17.00
C ASP A 269 11.40 20.78 15.60
N PRO A 270 11.98 21.98 15.38
CA PRO A 270 12.64 22.32 14.12
C PRO A 270 13.72 21.33 13.67
N ALA A 271 14.41 20.65 14.60
CA ALA A 271 15.43 19.66 14.26
C ALA A 271 14.87 18.32 13.76
N SER A 272 13.57 18.06 13.94
CA SER A 272 12.97 16.76 13.66
C SER A 272 12.97 16.38 12.19
N GLY A 273 12.93 17.34 11.26
CA GLY A 273 13.00 17.04 9.83
C GLY A 273 14.30 16.34 9.45
N ALA A 274 15.43 16.94 9.82
CA ALA A 274 16.77 16.38 9.58
C ALA A 274 17.00 15.08 10.38
N ALA A 275 16.53 15.03 11.63
CA ALA A 275 16.64 13.83 12.46
C ALA A 275 15.84 12.66 11.86
N ALA A 276 14.61 12.90 11.40
CA ALA A 276 13.79 11.89 10.73
C ALA A 276 14.45 11.37 9.45
N GLU A 277 15.07 12.25 8.66
CA GLU A 277 15.80 11.85 7.46
C GLU A 277 17.00 10.95 7.78
N GLY A 278 17.79 11.33 8.79
CA GLY A 278 18.92 10.53 9.26
C GLY A 278 18.50 9.15 9.77
N LEU A 279 17.46 9.11 10.60
CA LEU A 279 16.90 7.86 11.14
C LEU A 279 16.35 6.97 10.03
N LEU A 280 15.55 7.52 9.12
CA LEU A 280 15.01 6.75 7.99
C LEU A 280 16.14 6.20 7.11
N SER A 281 17.21 6.98 6.87
CA SER A 281 18.38 6.52 6.11
C SER A 281 19.06 5.33 6.77
N THR A 282 19.27 5.38 8.09
CA THR A 282 19.84 4.27 8.87
C THR A 282 18.95 3.04 8.78
N PHE A 283 17.65 3.19 9.04
CA PHE A 283 16.68 2.10 8.97
C PHE A 283 16.66 1.43 7.59
N LEU A 284 16.51 2.21 6.52
CA LEU A 284 16.49 1.69 5.15
C LEU A 284 17.83 1.10 4.72
N GLY A 285 18.93 1.48 5.37
CA GLY A 285 20.22 0.81 5.22
C GLY A 285 20.17 -0.66 5.65
N HIS A 286 19.53 -0.96 6.78
CA HIS A 286 19.37 -2.34 7.27
C HIS A 286 18.42 -3.17 6.40
N VAL A 287 17.42 -2.54 5.78
CA VAL A 287 16.44 -3.21 4.91
C VAL A 287 16.66 -2.94 3.42
N ALA A 288 17.86 -2.50 3.03
CA ALA A 288 18.19 -2.15 1.66
C ALA A 288 18.04 -3.34 0.70
N PHE A 289 18.15 -4.57 1.21
CA PHE A 289 17.93 -5.80 0.45
C PHE A 289 16.53 -5.90 -0.17
N LEU A 290 15.54 -5.14 0.33
CA LEU A 290 14.18 -5.10 -0.24
C LEU A 290 14.16 -4.67 -1.71
N VAL A 291 15.23 -4.05 -2.24
CA VAL A 291 15.36 -3.75 -3.67
C VAL A 291 15.50 -4.99 -4.57
N ASN A 292 15.81 -6.15 -4.00
CA ASN A 292 15.86 -7.42 -4.73
C ASN A 292 14.47 -8.01 -4.98
N TYR A 293 13.43 -7.45 -4.36
CA TYR A 293 12.09 -8.03 -4.32
C TYR A 293 11.10 -7.19 -5.11
N ARG A 294 10.09 -7.88 -5.65
CA ARG A 294 8.98 -7.30 -6.40
C ARG A 294 7.68 -7.81 -5.80
N MET A 295 6.61 -7.05 -6.03
CA MET A 295 5.28 -7.43 -5.57
C MET A 295 4.33 -7.53 -6.77
N ALA A 296 3.43 -8.51 -6.73
CA ALA A 296 2.38 -8.68 -7.72
C ALA A 296 1.04 -8.95 -7.04
N SER A 297 -0.04 -8.41 -7.60
CA SER A 297 -1.41 -8.73 -7.18
C SER A 297 -2.05 -9.64 -8.22
N ILE A 298 -2.46 -10.84 -7.82
CA ILE A 298 -3.16 -11.79 -8.69
C ILE A 298 -4.64 -11.43 -8.73
N LYS A 299 -5.11 -10.94 -9.89
CA LYS A 299 -6.51 -10.57 -10.09
C LYS A 299 -7.40 -11.75 -10.35
N ARG A 300 -6.94 -12.68 -11.19
CA ARG A 300 -7.73 -13.84 -11.59
C ARG A 300 -6.82 -14.98 -12.04
N ILE A 301 -7.24 -16.19 -11.73
CA ILE A 301 -6.62 -17.41 -12.23
C ILE A 301 -7.66 -18.15 -13.06
N GLN A 302 -7.32 -18.51 -14.29
CA GLN A 302 -8.18 -19.28 -15.18
C GLN A 302 -7.51 -20.61 -15.51
N TYR A 303 -8.25 -21.70 -15.38
CA TYR A 303 -7.81 -22.99 -15.89
C TYR A 303 -7.97 -23.03 -17.41
N HIS A 304 -6.88 -23.35 -18.12
CA HIS A 304 -6.86 -23.46 -19.57
C HIS A 304 -6.30 -24.83 -19.98
N GLN A 305 -7.12 -25.64 -20.64
CA GLN A 305 -6.69 -26.91 -21.20
C GLN A 305 -7.24 -27.07 -22.62
N GLN A 306 -6.33 -27.17 -23.59
CA GLN A 306 -6.69 -27.52 -24.96
C GLN A 306 -6.64 -29.04 -25.14
N ARG A 307 -7.41 -29.55 -26.12
CA ARG A 307 -7.45 -30.98 -26.42
C ARG A 307 -6.04 -31.48 -26.73
N LEU A 308 -5.59 -32.51 -26.02
CA LEU A 308 -4.25 -33.13 -26.13
C LEU A 308 -3.07 -32.30 -25.62
N ASN A 309 -3.31 -31.12 -25.02
CA ASN A 309 -2.25 -30.33 -24.37
C ASN A 309 -2.31 -30.47 -22.85
N GLU A 310 -1.16 -30.23 -22.21
CA GLU A 310 -1.08 -30.14 -20.76
C GLU A 310 -1.91 -28.95 -20.24
N PRO A 311 -2.59 -29.10 -19.09
CA PRO A 311 -3.32 -28.01 -18.49
C PRO A 311 -2.38 -26.90 -18.01
N GLN A 312 -2.84 -25.66 -18.15
CA GLN A 312 -2.13 -24.47 -17.71
C GLN A 312 -3.06 -23.55 -16.91
N PHE A 313 -2.49 -22.83 -15.96
CA PHE A 313 -3.16 -21.74 -15.26
C PHE A 313 -2.76 -20.41 -15.89
N VAL A 314 -3.75 -19.65 -16.32
CA VAL A 314 -3.58 -18.31 -16.89
C VAL A 314 -3.83 -17.31 -15.77
N HIS A 315 -2.75 -16.69 -15.31
CA HIS A 315 -2.77 -15.71 -14.23
C HIS A 315 -2.88 -14.32 -14.84
N ARG A 316 -3.92 -13.58 -14.45
CA ARG A 316 -4.02 -12.15 -14.66
C ARG A 316 -3.54 -11.44 -13.42
N TYR A 317 -2.56 -10.55 -13.56
CA TYR A 317 -1.92 -9.92 -12.41
C TYR A 317 -1.46 -8.50 -12.72
N ILE A 318 -1.24 -7.70 -11.67
CA ILE A 318 -0.67 -6.35 -11.76
C ILE A 318 0.65 -6.34 -11.00
N ASP A 319 1.72 -5.82 -11.60
CA ASP A 319 2.96 -5.55 -10.88
C ASP A 319 2.79 -4.31 -10.00
N LEU A 320 3.07 -4.46 -8.70
CA LEU A 320 2.91 -3.40 -7.73
C LEU A 320 4.21 -2.57 -7.63
N GLY A 321 4.08 -1.27 -7.45
CA GLY A 321 5.22 -0.34 -7.30
C GLY A 321 5.86 0.14 -8.62
N ILE A 322 5.45 -0.40 -9.77
CA ILE A 322 5.93 0.05 -11.08
C ILE A 322 5.04 1.16 -11.61
N ASP A 323 5.43 2.41 -11.38
CA ASP A 323 4.82 3.57 -12.04
C ASP A 323 5.62 3.91 -13.30
N ASN A 324 5.25 3.24 -14.39
CA ASN A 324 5.32 3.89 -15.68
C ASN A 324 3.89 4.30 -15.99
N LYS A 325 3.63 5.59 -16.25
CA LYS A 325 2.31 6.12 -16.68
C LYS A 325 1.61 5.34 -17.80
N ALA A 326 2.35 4.53 -18.56
CA ALA A 326 1.82 3.64 -19.60
C ALA A 326 1.36 2.25 -19.10
N ASN A 327 1.77 1.85 -17.89
CA ASN A 327 1.59 0.51 -17.31
C ASN A 327 1.00 0.53 -15.89
N GLU A 328 0.80 1.70 -15.27
CA GLU A 328 0.10 1.83 -13.99
C GLU A 328 -1.29 1.19 -14.20
N ASP A 329 -1.58 0.12 -13.44
CA ASP A 329 -2.80 -0.68 -13.54
C ASP A 329 -2.98 -1.59 -14.79
N THR A 330 -1.96 -1.77 -15.62
CA THR A 330 -2.07 -2.71 -16.75
C THR A 330 -1.99 -4.15 -16.27
N GLU A 331 -3.09 -4.88 -16.40
CA GLU A 331 -3.11 -6.33 -16.21
C GLU A 331 -2.17 -7.03 -17.19
N LYS A 332 -1.27 -7.83 -16.63
CA LYS A 332 -0.37 -8.73 -17.35
C LYS A 332 -0.92 -10.15 -17.28
N ILE A 333 -0.55 -10.94 -18.28
CA ILE A 333 -0.92 -12.35 -18.38
C ILE A 333 0.34 -13.20 -18.28
N ASN A 334 0.30 -14.22 -17.43
CA ASN A 334 1.33 -15.25 -17.35
C ASN A 334 0.67 -16.63 -17.40
N CYS A 335 1.24 -17.55 -18.17
CA CYS A 335 0.76 -18.93 -18.25
C CYS A 335 1.75 -19.83 -17.49
N ILE A 336 1.29 -20.49 -16.43
CA ILE A 336 2.12 -21.33 -15.58
C ILE A 336 1.49 -22.70 -15.34
N ALA A 337 2.30 -23.69 -14.97
CA ALA A 337 1.83 -25.07 -14.77
C ALA A 337 1.21 -25.31 -13.38
N VAL A 338 1.50 -24.44 -12.41
CA VAL A 338 1.08 -24.58 -11.01
C VAL A 338 0.03 -23.52 -10.71
N GLY A 339 -1.04 -23.89 -10.01
CA GLY A 339 -2.03 -22.93 -9.54
C GLY A 339 -1.50 -22.10 -8.36
N GLU A 340 -2.10 -20.94 -8.13
CA GLU A 340 -1.83 -20.10 -6.96
C GLU A 340 -3.17 -19.74 -6.30
N GLN A 341 -3.14 -19.07 -5.16
CA GLN A 341 -4.36 -18.50 -4.57
C GLN A 341 -4.85 -17.29 -5.38
N THR A 342 -6.14 -17.30 -5.77
CA THR A 342 -6.78 -16.15 -6.40
C THR A 342 -6.85 -14.98 -5.41
N HIS A 343 -6.63 -13.74 -5.89
CA HIS A 343 -6.59 -12.51 -5.07
C HIS A 343 -5.39 -12.40 -4.13
N ALA A 344 -4.39 -13.27 -4.28
CA ALA A 344 -3.16 -13.19 -3.50
C ALA A 344 -2.31 -11.99 -3.91
N VAL A 345 -1.68 -11.36 -2.91
CA VAL A 345 -0.57 -10.43 -3.10
C VAL A 345 0.71 -11.21 -2.86
N LEU A 346 1.58 -11.27 -3.86
CA LEU A 346 2.80 -12.07 -3.85
C LEU A 346 4.02 -11.18 -3.68
N LEU A 347 4.97 -11.59 -2.84
CA LEU A 347 6.34 -11.05 -2.81
C LEU A 347 7.27 -12.07 -3.46
N TYR A 348 8.09 -11.63 -4.42
CA TYR A 348 8.95 -12.55 -5.18
C TYR A 348 10.28 -11.90 -5.57
N ARG A 349 11.25 -12.76 -5.92
CA ARG A 349 12.58 -12.35 -6.40
C ARG A 349 12.77 -12.73 -7.86
N GLY A 350 13.46 -11.88 -8.62
CA GLY A 350 13.82 -12.17 -10.02
C GLY A 350 12.77 -11.73 -11.04
N ALA A 351 12.73 -12.41 -12.19
CA ALA A 351 11.96 -11.99 -13.36
C ALA A 351 10.48 -12.41 -13.32
N GLY A 352 10.13 -13.44 -12.54
CA GLY A 352 8.77 -13.95 -12.42
C GLY A 352 8.48 -14.42 -11.01
N TYR A 353 7.20 -14.56 -10.68
CA TYR A 353 6.72 -14.89 -9.33
C TYR A 353 6.51 -16.39 -9.09
N GLN A 354 7.20 -17.27 -9.81
CA GLN A 354 7.06 -18.72 -9.58
C GLN A 354 7.62 -19.13 -8.22
N GLU A 355 8.71 -18.49 -7.80
CA GLU A 355 9.25 -18.57 -6.45
C GLU A 355 8.80 -17.32 -5.69
N ASN A 356 7.67 -17.45 -4.99
CA ASN A 356 7.03 -16.35 -4.28
C ASN A 356 6.65 -16.74 -2.85
N THR A 357 6.38 -15.72 -2.05
CA THR A 357 5.66 -15.84 -0.77
C THR A 357 4.32 -15.13 -0.93
N SER A 358 3.22 -15.84 -0.69
CA SER A 358 1.89 -15.23 -0.59
C SER A 358 1.80 -14.41 0.70
N LEU A 359 1.46 -13.14 0.59
CA LEU A 359 1.24 -12.24 1.72
C LEU A 359 -0.21 -12.24 2.21
N PHE A 360 -1.10 -12.97 1.53
CA PHE A 360 -2.49 -13.11 1.95
C PHE A 360 -2.57 -13.92 3.26
N PRO A 361 -3.39 -13.53 4.25
CA PRO A 361 -4.34 -12.41 4.27
C PRO A 361 -3.78 -11.11 4.87
N PHE A 362 -2.51 -11.06 5.26
CA PHE A 362 -1.92 -9.90 5.93
C PHE A 362 -1.79 -8.68 5.02
N VAL A 363 -1.56 -8.92 3.72
CA VAL A 363 -1.63 -7.91 2.67
C VAL A 363 -2.65 -8.36 1.64
N ILE A 364 -3.59 -7.47 1.33
CA ILE A 364 -4.65 -7.73 0.35
C ILE A 364 -4.66 -6.62 -0.71
N ASP A 365 -5.19 -6.95 -1.88
CA ASP A 365 -5.60 -5.97 -2.88
C ASP A 365 -7.13 -5.91 -2.87
N TYR A 366 -7.67 -4.83 -2.31
CA TYR A 366 -9.12 -4.67 -2.18
C TYR A 366 -9.81 -4.75 -3.55
N ASN A 367 -9.23 -4.11 -4.57
CA ASN A 367 -9.81 -4.12 -5.91
C ASN A 367 -9.77 -5.51 -6.54
N ALA A 368 -8.77 -6.34 -6.20
CA ALA A 368 -8.77 -7.74 -6.63
C ALA A 368 -9.95 -8.51 -6.02
N LEU A 369 -10.20 -8.32 -4.72
CA LEU A 369 -11.29 -8.99 -4.00
C LEU A 369 -12.69 -8.53 -4.45
N THR A 370 -12.82 -7.26 -4.87
CA THR A 370 -14.10 -6.68 -5.32
C THR A 370 -14.31 -6.70 -6.83
N GLY A 371 -13.34 -7.18 -7.62
CA GLY A 371 -13.42 -7.20 -9.08
C GLY A 371 -13.27 -5.81 -9.73
N GLU A 372 -12.76 -4.83 -9.00
CA GLU A 372 -12.47 -3.49 -9.51
C GLU A 372 -11.14 -3.45 -10.27
N GLN A 373 -11.00 -2.47 -11.17
CA GLN A 373 -9.78 -2.25 -11.96
C GLN A 373 -8.65 -1.66 -11.12
N GLY A 374 -7.40 -1.85 -11.58
CA GLY A 374 -6.21 -1.37 -10.89
C GLY A 374 -5.95 -2.06 -9.56
N ALA A 375 -4.93 -1.63 -8.83
CA ALA A 375 -4.56 -2.23 -7.55
C ALA A 375 -4.74 -1.26 -6.38
N LYS A 376 -5.47 -1.71 -5.34
CA LYS A 376 -5.64 -0.95 -4.11
C LYS A 376 -5.17 -1.78 -2.92
N VAL A 377 -3.85 -1.76 -2.73
CA VAL A 377 -3.15 -2.58 -1.73
C VAL A 377 -3.34 -2.00 -0.33
N CYS A 378 -3.71 -2.85 0.61
CA CYS A 378 -3.81 -2.50 2.03
C CYS A 378 -3.20 -3.58 2.91
N PHE A 379 -2.68 -3.12 4.05
CA PHE A 379 -1.93 -3.91 5.02
C PHE A 379 -2.77 -4.07 6.27
N TYR A 380 -2.79 -5.27 6.85
CA TYR A 380 -3.47 -5.54 8.10
C TYR A 380 -2.90 -4.65 9.23
N SER A 381 -3.77 -3.93 9.92
CA SER A 381 -3.38 -2.96 10.94
C SER A 381 -3.74 -3.49 12.33
N ALA A 382 -5.03 -3.70 12.56
CA ALA A 382 -5.59 -3.96 13.87
C ALA A 382 -6.86 -4.83 13.78
N THR A 383 -7.35 -5.28 14.92
CA THR A 383 -8.64 -5.94 15.08
C THR A 383 -9.51 -5.10 16.00
N ASP A 384 -10.72 -4.76 15.56
CA ASP A 384 -11.71 -4.06 16.38
C ASP A 384 -12.15 -4.95 17.55
N LEU A 385 -12.18 -4.39 18.76
CA LEU A 385 -12.50 -5.15 19.97
C LEU A 385 -14.00 -5.37 20.18
N GLU A 386 -14.85 -4.55 19.56
CA GLU A 386 -16.29 -4.60 19.77
C GLU A 386 -16.92 -5.71 18.93
N ASP A 387 -16.53 -5.83 17.66
CA ASP A 387 -17.13 -6.80 16.73
C ASP A 387 -16.13 -7.78 16.09
N GLY A 388 -14.84 -7.66 16.39
CA GLY A 388 -13.80 -8.53 15.82
C GLY A 388 -13.52 -8.27 14.34
N SER A 389 -13.98 -7.14 13.79
CA SER A 389 -13.71 -6.74 12.42
C SER A 389 -12.23 -6.44 12.21
N LEU A 390 -11.76 -6.67 10.99
CA LEU A 390 -10.36 -6.48 10.64
C LEU A 390 -10.16 -5.09 10.05
N GLU A 391 -9.20 -4.35 10.58
CA GLU A 391 -8.79 -3.07 10.02
C GLU A 391 -7.59 -3.25 9.10
N TYR A 392 -7.75 -2.86 7.84
CA TYR A 392 -6.70 -2.78 6.85
C TYR A 392 -6.41 -1.31 6.54
N ARG A 393 -5.14 -0.95 6.38
CA ARG A 393 -4.78 0.42 6.00
C ARG A 393 -4.27 0.50 4.57
N PHE A 394 -4.83 1.42 3.80
CA PHE A 394 -4.35 1.72 2.46
C PHE A 394 -3.01 2.44 2.53
N LEU A 395 -2.05 1.99 1.73
CA LEU A 395 -0.73 2.61 1.72
C LEU A 395 -0.72 3.95 0.99
N SER A 396 -1.61 4.16 0.02
CA SER A 396 -1.67 5.40 -0.75
C SER A 396 -1.94 6.64 0.11
N ASP A 397 -2.86 6.53 1.08
CA ASP A 397 -3.43 7.67 1.79
C ASP A 397 -3.66 7.43 3.29
N ASN A 398 -3.21 6.29 3.82
CA ASN A 398 -3.42 5.87 5.20
C ASN A 398 -4.91 5.74 5.63
N SER A 399 -5.85 5.70 4.68
CA SER A 399 -7.26 5.47 5.01
C SER A 399 -7.50 4.02 5.48
N ILE A 400 -8.49 3.84 6.34
CA ILE A 400 -8.83 2.54 6.94
C ILE A 400 -9.96 1.89 6.16
N LEU A 401 -9.76 0.62 5.81
CA LEU A 401 -10.75 -0.32 5.31
C LEU A 401 -11.11 -1.28 6.45
N ARG A 402 -12.39 -1.29 6.82
CA ARG A 402 -12.94 -2.28 7.75
C ARG A 402 -13.45 -3.48 6.95
N VAL A 403 -13.02 -4.68 7.32
CA VAL A 403 -13.45 -5.95 6.72
C VAL A 403 -14.17 -6.76 7.79
N GLU A 404 -15.48 -6.90 7.61
CA GLU A 404 -16.38 -7.61 8.52
C GLU A 404 -16.77 -8.97 7.94
N LYS A 405 -16.97 -9.96 8.81
CA LYS A 405 -17.48 -11.27 8.42
C LYS A 405 -19.00 -11.18 8.25
N THR A 406 -19.46 -11.34 7.02
CA THR A 406 -20.89 -11.32 6.68
C THR A 406 -21.56 -12.67 6.94
N GLY A 407 -20.79 -13.77 6.96
CA GLY A 407 -21.32 -15.11 7.18
C GLY A 407 -22.17 -15.61 6.01
N ILE A 408 -21.85 -15.15 4.79
CA ILE A 408 -22.66 -15.43 3.60
C ILE A 408 -22.61 -16.92 3.23
N ARG A 409 -21.48 -17.59 3.52
CA ARG A 409 -21.31 -19.03 3.30
C ARG A 409 -21.77 -19.82 4.51
N LYS A 410 -22.92 -20.49 4.38
CA LYS A 410 -23.44 -21.49 5.33
C LYS A 410 -23.17 -22.90 4.82
N ALA A 411 -23.36 -23.91 5.68
CA ALA A 411 -23.08 -25.31 5.35
C ALA A 411 -23.90 -25.84 4.16
N ASP A 412 -25.06 -25.25 3.90
CA ASP A 412 -26.02 -25.61 2.85
C ASP A 412 -26.04 -24.62 1.66
N THR A 413 -25.15 -23.62 1.64
CA THR A 413 -25.15 -22.60 0.58
C THR A 413 -24.61 -23.16 -0.74
N ASP A 414 -25.36 -22.97 -1.83
CA ASP A 414 -24.89 -23.31 -3.18
C ASP A 414 -23.82 -22.30 -3.61
N LEU A 415 -22.58 -22.79 -3.75
CA LEU A 415 -21.45 -21.97 -4.17
C LEU A 415 -21.67 -21.38 -5.57
N ASN A 416 -22.37 -22.08 -6.47
CA ASN A 416 -22.64 -21.56 -7.81
C ASN A 416 -23.54 -20.32 -7.75
N GLU A 417 -24.53 -20.31 -6.84
CA GLU A 417 -25.40 -19.16 -6.67
C GLU A 417 -24.62 -17.94 -6.14
N LEU A 418 -23.70 -18.15 -5.19
CA LEU A 418 -22.85 -17.09 -4.68
C LEU A 418 -21.93 -16.51 -5.76
N MET A 419 -21.38 -17.36 -6.63
CA MET A 419 -20.44 -16.94 -7.68
C MET A 419 -21.12 -16.31 -8.90
N MET A 420 -22.45 -16.38 -9.02
CA MET A 420 -23.22 -15.78 -10.11
C MET A 420 -23.69 -14.35 -9.79
N ASP A 421 -23.69 -13.97 -8.51
CA ASP A 421 -24.05 -12.64 -8.04
C ASP A 421 -22.78 -11.89 -7.61
N PRO A 422 -22.36 -10.82 -8.33
CA PRO A 422 -21.12 -10.10 -8.03
C PRO A 422 -21.01 -9.58 -6.60
N GLU A 423 -22.13 -9.18 -5.97
CA GLU A 423 -22.11 -8.69 -4.59
C GLU A 423 -21.92 -9.83 -3.59
N LYS A 424 -22.49 -11.00 -3.86
CA LYS A 424 -22.28 -12.19 -3.03
C LYS A 424 -20.88 -12.76 -3.21
N GLU A 425 -20.33 -12.73 -4.42
CA GLU A 425 -18.94 -13.08 -4.72
C GLU A 425 -17.98 -12.17 -3.93
N LYS A 426 -18.18 -10.85 -3.97
CA LYS A 426 -17.41 -9.88 -3.18
C LYS A 426 -17.49 -10.19 -1.68
N ALA A 427 -18.69 -10.40 -1.13
CA ALA A 427 -18.87 -10.73 0.28
C ALA A 427 -18.15 -12.04 0.64
N LEU A 428 -18.21 -13.06 -0.23
CA LEU A 428 -17.51 -14.32 -0.04
C LEU A 428 -15.98 -14.15 -0.01
N HIS A 429 -15.43 -13.32 -0.88
CA HIS A 429 -14.00 -13.03 -0.90
C HIS A 429 -13.54 -12.32 0.37
N LEU A 430 -14.30 -11.33 0.85
CA LEU A 430 -14.01 -10.60 2.09
C LEU A 430 -14.15 -11.50 3.32
N ASP A 431 -15.17 -12.35 3.39
CA ASP A 431 -15.28 -13.40 4.42
C ASP A 431 -14.06 -14.34 4.39
N GLY A 432 -13.53 -14.63 3.20
CA GLY A 432 -12.31 -15.40 3.01
C GLY A 432 -11.07 -14.77 3.64
N VAL A 433 -10.95 -13.44 3.62
CA VAL A 433 -9.88 -12.70 4.31
C VAL A 433 -9.98 -12.91 5.82
N VAL A 434 -11.18 -12.73 6.39
CA VAL A 434 -11.41 -12.90 7.83
C VAL A 434 -11.11 -14.33 8.27
N HIS A 435 -11.64 -15.31 7.52
CA HIS A 435 -11.40 -16.73 7.79
C HIS A 435 -9.92 -17.09 7.72
N ALA A 436 -9.19 -16.63 6.70
CA ALA A 436 -7.76 -16.90 6.57
C ALA A 436 -6.97 -16.32 7.74
N LEU A 437 -7.28 -15.10 8.20
CA LEU A 437 -6.56 -14.50 9.33
C LEU A 437 -6.86 -15.25 10.64
N GLN A 438 -8.11 -15.66 10.83
CA GLN A 438 -8.51 -16.49 11.97
C GLN A 438 -7.81 -17.86 11.97
N GLU A 439 -7.71 -18.51 10.81
CA GLU A 439 -6.99 -19.77 10.67
C GLU A 439 -5.48 -19.61 10.87
N ALA A 440 -4.87 -18.53 10.38
CA ALA A 440 -3.47 -18.20 10.65
C ALA A 440 -3.22 -18.03 12.15
N ARG A 441 -4.06 -17.23 12.81
CA ARG A 441 -4.01 -17.00 14.25
C ARG A 441 -4.16 -18.31 15.04
N LYS A 442 -5.16 -19.14 14.71
CA LYS A 442 -5.43 -20.43 15.36
C LYS A 442 -4.28 -21.41 15.15
N CYS A 443 -3.75 -21.50 13.94
CA CYS A 443 -2.62 -22.36 13.59
C CYS A 443 -1.36 -22.00 14.40
N LEU A 444 -1.02 -20.71 14.48
CA LEU A 444 0.20 -20.24 15.13
C LEU A 444 0.10 -20.23 16.67
N LEU A 445 -1.06 -19.87 17.23
CA LEU A 445 -1.23 -19.77 18.68
C LEU A 445 -1.66 -21.09 19.32
N GLY A 446 -2.34 -21.97 18.58
CA GLY A 446 -2.93 -23.21 19.10
C GLY A 446 -4.14 -22.99 20.01
N ASP A 447 -4.60 -21.75 20.14
CA ASP A 447 -5.81 -21.42 20.87
C ASP A 447 -7.00 -21.67 19.95
N GLY A 448 -7.78 -22.71 20.23
CA GLY A 448 -9.12 -22.86 19.68
C GLY A 448 -10.05 -21.81 20.27
N LEU A 449 -9.80 -20.52 20.01
CA LEU A 449 -10.76 -19.48 20.32
C LEU A 449 -11.95 -19.68 19.38
N ASN A 450 -13.03 -20.20 19.96
CA ASN A 450 -14.30 -20.36 19.29
C ASN A 450 -14.94 -18.97 19.22
N PHE A 451 -14.72 -18.26 18.11
CA PHE A 451 -15.38 -16.98 17.85
C PHE A 451 -16.90 -17.12 17.71
N ASP A 452 -17.41 -18.34 17.52
CA ASP A 452 -18.85 -18.63 17.55
C ASP A 452 -19.49 -18.49 18.96
N ASN A 453 -18.69 -18.20 20.00
CA ASN A 453 -19.16 -17.94 21.37
C ASN A 453 -19.11 -16.46 21.77
N LEU A 454 -18.77 -15.55 20.84
CA LEU A 454 -18.96 -14.10 20.97
C LEU A 454 -20.12 -13.71 20.05
#